data_AF-A0A949PAH5-F1
#
_entry.id   AF-A0A949PAH5-F1
#
_cell.length_a   1.000
_cell.length_b   1.000
_cell.length_c   1.000
_cell.angle_alpha   90.00
_cell.angle_beta   90.00
_cell.angle_gamma   90.00
#
_symmetry.space_group_name_H-M   'P 1'
#
loop_
_entity.id
_entity.type
_entity.pdbx_description
1 polymer ?
#
loop_
_entity_poly.entity_id
_entity_poly.type
_entity_poly.pdbx_seq_one_letter_code
_entity_poly.pdbx_strand_id
1 'polypeptide(L)'
;MKTIKKIKKIKKIFLGVAMLTLAATSFAEVGAVSAQGNADSTPEQLLVEKFAPIIMLKAQEEACDPDGEPYAPTSVEIVLDNPDILLRQVGNDDPVIMRAPTASDLYGRSLGFFLDFAGSSYKPACLYEQDFDRYSDTVTGDRQAVVYANIAQQDDRPGELVVQYWFYWYFNDWNNKHESDWEGIQLLFEASTVEEALASEP
;
A
#
# COMPACT_ATOMS: atom_id res chain seq x y z
N MET A 1 -21.75 -19.20 -4.22
CA MET A 1 -22.21 -18.81 -2.87
C MET A 1 -21.53 -19.73 -1.85
N LYS A 2 -20.37 -19.34 -1.33
CA LYS A 2 -19.60 -20.11 -0.34
C LYS A 2 -19.46 -19.24 0.92
N THR A 3 -20.03 -19.74 2.01
CA THR A 3 -20.16 -19.06 3.30
C THR A 3 -18.83 -19.12 4.07
N ILE A 4 -18.23 -17.98 4.38
CA ILE A 4 -17.03 -17.90 5.25
C ILE A 4 -17.49 -17.76 6.71
N LYS A 5 -17.14 -18.74 7.54
CA LYS A 5 -17.36 -18.73 9.00
C LYS A 5 -16.31 -17.82 9.67
N LYS A 6 -16.76 -16.78 10.38
CA LYS A 6 -15.92 -15.98 11.29
C LYS A 6 -15.55 -16.81 12.53
N ILE A 7 -14.25 -16.97 12.79
CA ILE A 7 -13.72 -17.56 14.03
C ILE A 7 -13.53 -16.42 15.05
N LYS A 8 -14.26 -16.50 16.16
CA LYS A 8 -14.21 -15.53 17.27
C LYS A 8 -13.06 -15.92 18.21
N LYS A 9 -12.07 -15.04 18.41
CA LYS A 9 -10.98 -15.25 19.39
C LYS A 9 -11.56 -15.33 20.81
N ILE A 10 -11.34 -16.46 21.48
CA ILE A 10 -11.72 -16.70 22.88
C ILE A 10 -10.64 -16.08 23.78
N LYS A 11 -11.02 -15.09 24.60
CA LYS A 11 -10.19 -14.60 25.72
C LYS A 11 -10.16 -15.68 26.81
N LYS A 12 -9.00 -16.30 27.07
CA LYS A 12 -8.81 -17.18 28.23
C LYS A 12 -8.48 -16.32 29.46
N ILE A 13 -9.34 -16.41 30.46
CA ILE A 13 -9.15 -15.86 31.80
C ILE A 13 -8.32 -16.86 32.60
N PHE A 14 -7.22 -16.38 33.20
CA PHE A 14 -6.39 -17.13 34.14
C PHE A 14 -7.07 -17.20 35.52
N LEU A 15 -7.08 -18.38 36.14
CA LEU A 15 -7.31 -18.52 37.59
C LEU A 15 -6.46 -19.66 38.18
N GLY A 16 -5.45 -19.27 38.96
CA GLY A 16 -5.02 -19.78 40.27
C GLY A 16 -4.84 -21.27 40.58
N VAL A 17 -3.56 -21.66 40.71
CA VAL A 17 -2.86 -22.40 41.80
C VAL A 17 -3.40 -23.75 42.34
N ALA A 18 -2.58 -24.81 42.23
CA ALA A 18 -2.21 -25.71 43.35
C ALA A 18 -0.93 -26.51 43.01
N MET A 19 0.10 -26.38 43.86
CA MET A 19 1.37 -27.14 43.81
C MET A 19 1.18 -28.60 44.26
N LEU A 20 1.94 -29.54 43.68
CA LEU A 20 2.57 -30.64 44.43
C LEU A 20 3.73 -31.33 43.65
N THR A 21 4.95 -31.17 44.18
CA THR A 21 6.07 -32.13 44.38
C THR A 21 6.82 -32.88 43.25
N LEU A 22 8.16 -32.67 43.31
CA LEU A 22 9.33 -33.57 43.16
C LEU A 22 9.64 -34.26 41.82
N ALA A 23 10.78 -33.89 41.20
CA ALA A 23 12.01 -34.71 41.14
C ALA A 23 13.07 -34.04 40.23
N ALA A 24 14.32 -34.04 40.69
CA ALA A 24 15.46 -33.48 39.97
C ALA A 24 15.89 -34.34 38.78
N THR A 25 16.12 -33.69 37.63
CA THR A 25 17.06 -34.17 36.59
C THR A 25 17.71 -32.96 35.93
N SER A 26 19.02 -32.84 36.11
CA SER A 26 19.84 -31.82 35.43
C SER A 26 20.06 -32.27 34.00
N PHE A 27 19.26 -31.76 33.05
CA PHE A 27 19.60 -31.79 31.64
C PHE A 27 20.25 -30.45 31.29
N ALA A 28 21.51 -30.49 30.87
CA ALA A 28 22.12 -29.37 30.18
C ALA A 28 21.37 -29.19 28.85
N GLU A 29 20.52 -28.17 28.76
CA GLU A 29 19.97 -27.71 27.50
C GLU A 29 21.13 -27.17 26.66
N VAL A 30 21.63 -28.01 25.75
CA VAL A 30 22.31 -27.51 24.56
C VAL A 30 21.22 -26.77 23.80
N GLY A 31 21.18 -25.45 23.97
CA GLY A 31 20.30 -24.58 23.22
C GLY A 31 20.53 -24.84 21.74
N ALA A 32 19.59 -25.54 21.11
CA ALA A 32 19.44 -25.53 19.67
C ALA A 32 19.16 -24.06 19.34
N VAL A 33 20.19 -23.36 18.86
CA VAL A 33 20.02 -22.09 18.17
C VAL A 33 19.28 -22.44 16.90
N SER A 34 17.94 -22.45 17.00
CA SER A 34 17.07 -22.38 15.85
C SER A 34 17.38 -21.05 15.18
N ALA A 35 18.25 -21.09 14.18
CA ALA A 35 18.35 -20.02 13.22
C ALA A 35 16.98 -19.92 12.54
N GLN A 36 16.10 -19.09 13.10
CA GLN A 36 14.87 -18.65 12.47
C GLN A 36 15.27 -17.66 11.37
N GLY A 37 15.89 -18.19 10.31
CA GLY A 37 15.87 -17.50 9.02
C GLY A 37 14.41 -17.49 8.57
N ASN A 38 13.91 -16.31 8.18
CA ASN A 38 12.57 -16.15 7.59
C ASN A 38 12.41 -17.15 6.44
N ALA A 39 11.68 -18.23 6.67
CA ALA A 39 11.49 -19.31 5.70
C ALA A 39 10.42 -18.97 4.63
N ASP A 40 9.93 -17.73 4.61
CA ASP A 40 8.69 -17.36 3.90
C ASP A 40 8.85 -16.26 2.82
N SER A 41 10.03 -15.65 2.64
CA SER A 41 10.24 -14.61 1.60
C SER A 41 10.70 -15.21 0.28
N THR A 42 9.99 -14.96 -0.82
CA THR A 42 10.42 -15.39 -2.17
C THR A 42 11.60 -14.55 -2.67
N PRO A 43 12.40 -15.03 -3.64
CA PRO A 43 13.47 -14.21 -4.24
C PRO A 43 12.98 -12.85 -4.76
N GLU A 44 11.77 -12.79 -5.31
CA GLU A 44 11.12 -11.56 -5.78
C GLU A 44 10.87 -10.60 -4.63
N GLN A 45 10.31 -11.11 -3.52
CA GLN A 45 10.05 -10.30 -2.34
C GLN A 45 11.36 -9.77 -1.75
N LEU A 46 12.40 -10.61 -1.68
CA LEU A 46 13.73 -10.19 -1.23
C LEU A 46 14.33 -9.11 -2.12
N LEU A 47 14.17 -9.22 -3.45
CA LEU A 47 14.67 -8.23 -4.40
C LEU A 47 13.97 -6.88 -4.22
N VAL A 48 12.63 -6.91 -4.15
CA VAL A 48 11.81 -5.71 -3.96
C VAL A 48 12.10 -5.04 -2.61
N GLU A 49 12.24 -5.82 -1.54
CA GLU A 49 12.53 -5.30 -0.20
C GLU A 49 13.96 -4.75 -0.09
N LYS A 50 14.95 -5.40 -0.72
CA LYS A 50 16.36 -4.96 -0.72
C LYS A 50 16.51 -3.56 -1.33
N PHE A 51 15.78 -3.29 -2.39
CA PHE A 51 15.86 -2.03 -3.14
C PHE A 51 14.67 -1.10 -2.92
N ALA A 52 13.87 -1.35 -1.86
CA ALA A 52 12.72 -0.51 -1.54
C ALA A 52 13.16 0.96 -1.33
N PRO A 53 12.50 1.93 -2.00
CA PRO A 53 12.92 3.32 -1.94
C PRO A 53 12.61 3.94 -0.58
N ILE A 54 13.52 4.80 -0.11
CA ILE A 54 13.27 5.67 1.04
C ILE A 54 12.73 7.00 0.51
N ILE A 55 11.46 7.28 0.79
CA ILE A 55 10.82 8.55 0.42
C ILE A 55 10.85 9.49 1.62
N MET A 56 11.34 10.70 1.39
CA MET A 56 11.37 11.77 2.39
C MET A 56 10.25 12.76 2.10
N LEU A 57 9.28 12.84 3.01
CA LEU A 57 8.16 13.78 2.92
C LEU A 57 8.39 14.98 3.82
N LYS A 58 7.84 16.13 3.41
CA LYS A 58 7.80 17.30 4.28
C LYS A 58 6.94 16.97 5.49
N ALA A 59 7.34 17.41 6.68
CA ALA A 59 6.53 17.18 7.87
C ALA A 59 5.21 17.96 7.77
N GLN A 60 4.11 17.30 8.12
CA GLN A 60 2.81 17.92 8.37
C GLN A 60 2.63 17.99 9.89
N GLU A 61 2.87 19.16 10.47
CA GLU A 61 2.87 19.32 11.94
C GLU A 61 1.45 19.31 12.52
N GLU A 62 0.50 19.91 11.80
CA GLU A 62 -0.90 20.03 12.22
C GLU A 62 -1.84 19.75 11.06
N ALA A 63 -3.05 19.27 11.37
CA ALA A 63 -4.07 19.04 10.36
C ALA A 63 -4.40 20.35 9.62
N CYS A 64 -4.51 20.28 8.30
CA CYS A 64 -4.80 21.42 7.43
C CYS A 64 -3.71 22.51 7.36
N ASP A 65 -2.49 22.25 7.84
CA ASP A 65 -1.36 23.16 7.66
C ASP A 65 -0.99 23.24 6.16
N PRO A 66 -1.08 24.43 5.51
CA PRO A 66 -0.79 24.59 4.09
C PRO A 66 0.70 24.49 3.76
N ASP A 67 1.57 24.51 4.77
CA ASP A 67 3.01 24.46 4.60
C ASP A 67 3.56 23.03 4.70
N GLY A 68 2.80 22.00 5.05
CA GLY A 68 3.30 20.62 5.16
C GLY A 68 3.09 19.75 3.91
N GLU A 69 3.32 18.43 4.04
CA GLU A 69 2.85 17.42 3.07
C GLU A 69 1.70 16.62 3.72
N PRO A 70 0.44 16.91 3.35
CA PRO A 70 -0.73 16.32 4.00
C PRO A 70 -1.01 14.88 3.58
N TYR A 71 -0.25 14.31 2.64
CA TYR A 71 -0.47 12.95 2.16
C TYR A 71 0.76 12.06 2.35
N ALA A 72 0.53 10.74 2.26
CA ALA A 72 1.59 9.76 2.08
C ALA A 72 1.19 8.80 0.95
N PRO A 73 2.16 8.10 0.31
CA PRO A 73 1.82 7.03 -0.61
C PRO A 73 0.89 6.03 0.09
N THR A 74 -0.24 5.72 -0.51
CA THR A 74 -1.27 4.89 0.11
C THR A 74 -1.79 3.84 -0.84
N SER A 75 -2.71 3.01 -0.36
CA SER A 75 -3.35 2.01 -1.20
C SER A 75 -4.42 2.67 -2.08
N VAL A 76 -4.49 2.32 -3.38
CA VAL A 76 -5.57 2.76 -4.28
C VAL A 76 -6.95 2.30 -3.81
N GLU A 77 -6.99 1.29 -2.95
CA GLU A 77 -8.20 0.75 -2.33
C GLU A 77 -8.97 1.79 -1.49
N ILE A 78 -8.36 2.93 -1.12
CA ILE A 78 -9.10 4.01 -0.45
C ILE A 78 -10.12 4.69 -1.37
N VAL A 79 -10.00 4.50 -2.69
CA VAL A 79 -10.86 5.10 -3.72
C VAL A 79 -11.79 4.08 -4.36
N LEU A 80 -11.32 2.84 -4.51
CA LEU A 80 -12.13 1.74 -5.02
C LEU A 80 -13.20 1.34 -4.01
N ASP A 81 -14.40 1.02 -4.51
CA ASP A 81 -15.55 0.64 -3.67
C ASP A 81 -15.96 1.71 -2.63
N ASN A 82 -15.42 2.94 -2.72
CA ASN A 82 -15.70 4.03 -1.79
C ASN A 82 -16.99 4.77 -2.18
N PRO A 83 -18.02 4.84 -1.31
CA PRO A 83 -19.30 5.48 -1.61
C PRO A 83 -19.22 6.99 -1.84
N ASP A 84 -18.15 7.64 -1.44
CA ASP A 84 -17.96 9.08 -1.69
C ASP A 84 -17.35 9.36 -3.07
N ILE A 85 -16.83 8.34 -3.75
CA ILE A 85 -16.23 8.43 -5.09
C ILE A 85 -17.26 8.12 -6.16
N LEU A 86 -17.28 8.98 -7.19
CA LEU A 86 -18.14 8.83 -8.36
C LEU A 86 -17.33 8.41 -9.58
N LEU A 87 -17.93 7.63 -10.47
CA LEU A 87 -17.46 7.47 -11.83
C LEU A 87 -18.36 8.33 -12.73
N ARG A 88 -17.74 9.22 -13.50
CA ARG A 88 -18.42 10.09 -14.46
C ARG A 88 -17.96 9.82 -15.88
N GLN A 89 -18.78 10.28 -16.81
CA GLN A 89 -18.43 10.30 -18.23
C GLN A 89 -18.47 11.73 -18.74
N VAL A 90 -17.45 12.14 -19.49
CA VAL A 90 -17.37 13.43 -20.15
C VAL A 90 -18.58 13.62 -21.08
N GLY A 91 -19.28 14.74 -20.94
CA GLY A 91 -20.47 15.04 -21.74
C GLY A 91 -21.23 16.27 -21.25
N ASN A 92 -22.52 16.35 -21.56
CA ASN A 92 -23.37 17.41 -21.00
C ASN A 92 -23.50 17.20 -19.50
N ASP A 93 -22.95 18.15 -18.73
CA ASP A 93 -22.93 18.14 -17.26
C ASP A 93 -22.21 16.92 -16.63
N ASP A 94 -21.33 16.27 -17.40
CA ASP A 94 -20.52 15.11 -17.02
C ASP A 94 -21.27 14.09 -16.15
N PRO A 95 -22.27 13.37 -16.69
CA PRO A 95 -23.20 12.58 -15.89
C PRO A 95 -22.51 11.56 -14.98
N VAL A 96 -23.07 11.38 -13.78
CA VAL A 96 -22.69 10.31 -12.86
C VAL A 96 -23.18 8.99 -13.43
N ILE A 97 -22.22 8.10 -13.71
CA ILE A 97 -22.47 6.76 -14.23
C ILE A 97 -22.69 5.79 -13.07
N MET A 98 -21.89 5.91 -12.02
CA MET A 98 -22.03 5.12 -10.80
C MET A 98 -21.36 5.80 -9.61
N ARG A 99 -21.70 5.29 -8.43
CA ARG A 99 -21.07 5.58 -7.14
C ARG A 99 -20.34 4.34 -6.67
N ALA A 100 -19.21 4.50 -5.97
CA ALA A 100 -18.36 3.40 -5.51
C ALA A 100 -17.94 2.44 -6.65
N PRO A 101 -17.24 2.93 -7.68
CA PRO A 101 -16.71 2.07 -8.73
C PRO A 101 -15.70 1.07 -8.14
N THR A 102 -15.83 -0.20 -8.52
CA THR A 102 -14.81 -1.23 -8.24
C THR A 102 -13.70 -1.18 -9.29
N ALA A 103 -12.57 -1.82 -9.04
CA ALA A 103 -11.53 -1.99 -10.08
C ALA A 103 -12.07 -2.62 -11.38
N SER A 104 -13.02 -3.55 -11.26
CA SER A 104 -13.64 -4.21 -12.42
C SER A 104 -14.53 -3.27 -13.22
N ASP A 105 -15.15 -2.27 -12.57
CA ASP A 105 -15.96 -1.27 -13.26
C ASP A 105 -15.12 -0.28 -14.07
N LEU A 106 -13.87 -0.07 -13.65
CA LEU A 106 -12.89 0.80 -14.32
C LEU A 106 -12.13 0.07 -15.43
N TYR A 107 -11.88 -1.23 -15.27
CA TYR A 107 -11.11 -2.01 -16.23
C TYR A 107 -11.73 -1.98 -17.64
N GLY A 108 -10.93 -1.65 -18.64
CA GLY A 108 -11.34 -1.61 -20.04
C GLY A 108 -12.25 -0.43 -20.42
N ARG A 109 -12.46 0.55 -19.53
CA ARG A 109 -13.14 1.80 -19.88
C ARG A 109 -12.31 2.60 -20.87
N SER A 110 -13.00 3.24 -21.82
CA SER A 110 -12.36 4.09 -22.82
C SER A 110 -12.00 5.45 -22.25
N LEU A 111 -11.28 6.25 -23.04
CA LEU A 111 -11.18 7.69 -22.81
C LEU A 111 -12.56 8.33 -22.62
N GLY A 112 -12.63 9.34 -21.76
CA GLY A 112 -13.86 10.06 -21.42
C GLY A 112 -14.57 9.56 -20.17
N PHE A 113 -14.05 8.56 -19.45
CA PHE A 113 -14.50 8.23 -18.09
C PHE A 113 -13.47 8.71 -17.07
N PHE A 114 -13.93 9.23 -15.94
CA PHE A 114 -13.05 9.71 -14.88
C PHE A 114 -13.68 9.48 -13.50
N LEU A 115 -12.81 9.29 -12.51
CA LEU A 115 -13.20 9.33 -11.11
C LEU A 115 -13.39 10.79 -10.68
N ASP A 116 -14.43 11.05 -9.92
CA ASP A 116 -14.78 12.37 -9.39
C ASP A 116 -14.87 12.25 -7.86
N PHE A 117 -13.93 12.90 -7.18
CA PHE A 117 -13.84 12.89 -5.72
C PHE A 117 -14.72 14.02 -5.17
N ALA A 118 -15.09 13.93 -3.90
CA ALA A 118 -15.88 14.99 -3.28
C ALA A 118 -15.05 16.30 -3.23
N GLY A 119 -15.65 17.40 -3.70
CA GLY A 119 -15.08 18.74 -3.51
C GLY A 119 -14.68 19.44 -4.79
N SER A 120 -13.60 20.22 -4.71
CA SER A 120 -13.04 20.97 -5.83
C SER A 120 -11.52 20.89 -5.78
N SER A 121 -10.92 20.24 -6.77
CA SER A 121 -9.46 20.16 -6.90
C SER A 121 -8.83 21.56 -7.05
N TYR A 122 -9.57 22.53 -7.60
CA TYR A 122 -9.13 23.92 -7.71
C TYR A 122 -9.16 24.68 -6.38
N LYS A 123 -10.12 24.34 -5.50
CA LYS A 123 -10.29 24.95 -4.16
C LYS A 123 -10.44 23.84 -3.11
N PRO A 124 -9.37 23.07 -2.85
CA PRO A 124 -9.46 21.85 -2.04
C PRO A 124 -9.74 22.13 -0.56
N ALA A 125 -9.36 23.32 -0.08
CA ALA A 125 -9.32 23.63 1.36
C ALA A 125 -8.64 22.48 2.12
N CYS A 126 -9.25 21.98 3.20
CA CYS A 126 -8.75 20.81 3.93
C CYS A 126 -9.53 19.52 3.63
N LEU A 127 -10.41 19.52 2.62
CA LEU A 127 -11.29 18.39 2.38
C LEU A 127 -10.50 17.13 2.03
N TYR A 128 -9.55 17.24 1.10
CA TYR A 128 -8.78 16.08 0.64
C TYR A 128 -7.87 15.49 1.73
N GLU A 129 -7.31 16.29 2.64
CA GLU A 129 -6.56 15.77 3.79
C GLU A 129 -7.47 15.03 4.77
N GLN A 130 -8.64 15.59 5.08
CA GLN A 130 -9.62 14.96 5.96
C GLN A 130 -10.17 13.66 5.36
N ASP A 131 -10.40 13.64 4.05
CA ASP A 131 -10.81 12.45 3.31
C ASP A 131 -9.71 11.40 3.30
N PHE A 132 -8.46 11.80 3.04
CA PHE A 132 -7.31 10.92 3.11
C PHE A 132 -7.26 10.21 4.46
N ASP A 133 -7.16 10.96 5.56
CA ASP A 133 -7.05 10.41 6.91
C ASP A 133 -8.25 9.50 7.26
N ARG A 134 -9.45 9.90 6.85
CA ARG A 134 -10.67 9.10 7.03
C ARG A 134 -10.65 7.79 6.26
N TYR A 135 -10.17 7.77 5.02
CA TYR A 135 -10.21 6.58 4.15
C TYR A 135 -9.01 5.65 4.36
N SER A 136 -7.86 6.18 4.76
CA SER A 136 -6.68 5.36 5.13
C SER A 136 -6.69 4.90 6.58
N ASP A 137 -7.64 5.35 7.40
CA ASP A 137 -7.69 5.09 8.86
C ASP A 137 -6.39 5.56 9.54
N THR A 138 -5.94 6.77 9.17
CA THR A 138 -4.73 7.42 9.69
C THR A 138 -5.05 8.81 10.23
N VAL A 139 -4.03 9.48 10.79
CA VAL A 139 -4.10 10.89 11.21
C VAL A 139 -2.82 11.61 10.85
N THR A 140 -2.86 12.94 10.78
CA THR A 140 -1.67 13.79 10.69
C THR A 140 -0.57 13.34 11.65
N GLY A 141 0.65 13.14 11.13
CA GLY A 141 1.82 12.69 11.89
C GLY A 141 1.96 11.18 12.08
N ASP A 142 0.95 10.36 11.75
CA ASP A 142 0.97 8.89 11.85
C ASP A 142 0.34 8.23 10.61
N ARG A 143 0.80 8.65 9.43
CA ARG A 143 0.33 8.12 8.14
C ARG A 143 1.18 6.93 7.73
N GLN A 144 0.55 5.79 7.49
CA GLN A 144 1.21 4.56 7.06
C GLN A 144 1.37 4.57 5.54
N ALA A 145 2.59 4.34 5.06
CA ALA A 145 2.86 4.31 3.64
C ALA A 145 2.57 2.92 3.04
N VAL A 146 1.94 2.90 1.86
CA VAL A 146 1.79 1.71 1.02
C VAL A 146 2.43 2.00 -0.34
N VAL A 147 3.29 1.09 -0.78
CA VAL A 147 3.99 1.17 -2.07
C VAL A 147 3.77 -0.13 -2.82
N TYR A 148 3.49 -0.02 -4.12
CA TYR A 148 3.33 -1.17 -4.99
C TYR A 148 4.66 -1.46 -5.69
N ALA A 149 4.96 -2.75 -5.88
CA ALA A 149 6.14 -3.17 -6.62
C ALA A 149 5.76 -4.18 -7.72
N ASN A 150 6.45 -4.11 -8.84
CA ASN A 150 6.32 -5.03 -9.96
C ASN A 150 7.70 -5.39 -10.52
N ILE A 151 7.92 -6.67 -10.82
CA ILE A 151 9.11 -7.12 -11.54
C ILE A 151 8.70 -7.40 -12.98
N ALA A 152 9.36 -6.75 -13.92
CA ALA A 152 9.08 -6.87 -15.35
C ALA A 152 10.33 -7.29 -16.11
N GLN A 153 10.13 -8.10 -17.15
CA GLN A 153 11.13 -8.44 -18.17
C GLN A 153 10.49 -8.27 -19.54
N GLN A 154 11.31 -7.95 -20.55
CA GLN A 154 10.85 -7.85 -21.93
C GLN A 154 11.45 -8.99 -22.75
N ASP A 155 10.61 -9.65 -23.57
CA ASP A 155 11.03 -10.79 -24.39
C ASP A 155 12.16 -10.44 -25.38
N ASP A 156 12.22 -9.18 -25.85
CA ASP A 156 13.27 -8.68 -26.74
C ASP A 156 14.52 -8.18 -26.01
N ARG A 157 14.50 -8.15 -24.67
CA ARG A 157 15.62 -7.81 -23.77
C ARG A 157 15.79 -8.87 -22.67
N PRO A 158 16.06 -10.14 -23.01
CA PRO A 158 16.07 -11.23 -22.04
C PRO A 158 17.20 -11.18 -20.99
N GLY A 159 18.18 -10.29 -21.17
CA GLY A 159 19.25 -10.03 -20.20
C GLY A 159 19.03 -8.77 -19.35
N GLU A 160 17.83 -8.20 -19.40
CA GLU A 160 17.44 -7.02 -18.62
C GLU A 160 16.22 -7.36 -17.74
N LEU A 161 16.28 -6.96 -16.48
CA LEU A 161 15.18 -7.09 -15.51
C LEU A 161 14.91 -5.73 -14.89
N VAL A 162 13.64 -5.35 -14.79
CA VAL A 162 13.23 -4.07 -14.21
C VAL A 162 12.44 -4.31 -12.93
N VAL A 163 12.84 -3.65 -11.84
CA VAL A 163 12.02 -3.51 -10.63
C VAL A 163 11.35 -2.14 -10.66
N GLN A 164 10.03 -2.11 -10.66
CA GLN A 164 9.21 -0.91 -10.68
C GLN A 164 8.56 -0.70 -9.33
N TYR A 165 8.63 0.52 -8.81
CA TYR A 165 7.89 0.96 -7.62
C TYR A 165 6.88 2.02 -8.03
N TRP A 166 5.65 1.89 -7.53
CA TRP A 166 4.55 2.80 -7.83
C TRP A 166 3.94 3.35 -6.53
N PHE A 167 3.74 4.67 -6.52
CA PHE A 167 3.26 5.42 -5.36
C PHE A 167 1.93 6.06 -5.73
N TYR A 168 0.89 5.67 -5.02
CA TYR A 168 -0.42 6.28 -5.20
C TYR A 168 -0.65 7.40 -4.19
N TRP A 169 -1.02 8.55 -4.69
CA TRP A 169 -1.36 9.74 -3.92
C TRP A 169 -2.83 10.06 -4.11
N TYR A 170 -3.55 10.24 -3.00
CA TYR A 170 -4.97 10.55 -3.03
C TYR A 170 -5.24 11.88 -3.76
N PHE A 171 -4.38 12.86 -3.56
CA PHE A 171 -4.47 14.17 -4.18
C PHE A 171 -3.08 14.76 -4.41
N ASN A 172 -2.88 15.39 -5.56
CA ASN A 172 -1.69 16.17 -5.86
C ASN A 172 -2.00 17.66 -5.62
N ASP A 173 -1.37 18.27 -4.60
CA ASP A 173 -1.54 19.68 -4.26
C ASP A 173 -0.42 20.59 -4.83
N TRP A 174 0.25 20.15 -5.90
CA TRP A 174 1.34 20.88 -6.54
C TRP A 174 0.98 21.34 -7.96
N ASN A 175 1.11 22.65 -8.26
CA ASN A 175 0.94 23.41 -9.53
C ASN A 175 -0.19 22.99 -10.51
N ASN A 176 -0.32 21.72 -10.85
CA ASN A 176 -1.45 21.09 -11.52
C ASN A 176 -2.27 20.28 -10.50
N LYS A 177 -3.12 20.95 -9.71
CA LYS A 177 -3.91 20.27 -8.68
C LYS A 177 -4.87 19.25 -9.29
N HIS A 178 -4.78 18.00 -8.87
CA HIS A 178 -5.66 16.95 -9.39
C HIS A 178 -5.82 15.78 -8.41
N GLU A 179 -6.89 15.03 -8.64
CA GLU A 179 -7.27 13.85 -7.86
C GLU A 179 -6.52 12.64 -8.37
N SER A 180 -6.16 11.72 -7.47
CA SER A 180 -5.60 10.41 -7.83
C SER A 180 -4.34 10.50 -8.69
N ASP A 181 -3.18 10.67 -8.06
CA ASP A 181 -1.89 10.75 -8.75
C ASP A 181 -1.07 9.47 -8.55
N TRP A 182 -0.45 8.98 -9.63
CA TRP A 182 0.42 7.81 -9.62
C TRP A 182 1.83 8.22 -10.05
N GLU A 183 2.75 8.15 -9.10
CA GLU A 183 4.18 8.39 -9.33
C GLU A 183 4.93 7.07 -9.41
N GLY A 184 6.11 7.04 -10.04
CA GLY A 184 6.86 5.80 -10.21
C GLY A 184 8.38 5.96 -10.31
N ILE A 185 9.10 4.98 -9.79
CA ILE A 185 10.55 4.81 -9.93
C ILE A 185 10.81 3.43 -10.52
N GLN A 186 11.83 3.32 -11.39
CA GLN A 186 12.24 2.04 -11.96
C GLN A 186 13.74 1.86 -11.81
N LEU A 187 14.15 0.64 -11.49
CA LEU A 187 15.54 0.20 -11.40
C LEU A 187 15.77 -0.86 -12.47
N LEU A 188 16.75 -0.64 -13.33
CA LEU A 188 17.10 -1.55 -14.43
C LEU A 188 18.33 -2.36 -14.03
N PHE A 189 18.24 -3.68 -14.12
CA PHE A 189 19.34 -4.60 -13.86
C PHE A 189 19.77 -5.26 -15.16
N GLU A 190 21.09 -5.38 -15.36
CA GLU A 190 21.68 -6.28 -16.37
C GLU A 190 21.64 -7.72 -15.86
N ALA A 191 20.44 -8.29 -15.75
CA ALA A 191 20.17 -9.61 -15.19
C ALA A 191 19.05 -10.32 -15.97
N SER A 192 19.18 -11.63 -16.14
CA SER A 192 18.16 -12.48 -16.81
C SER A 192 17.20 -13.14 -15.82
N THR A 193 17.54 -13.15 -14.53
CA THR A 193 16.67 -13.69 -13.46
C THR A 193 16.65 -12.82 -12.22
N VAL A 194 15.68 -13.08 -11.34
CA VAL A 194 15.52 -12.40 -10.05
C VAL A 194 16.74 -12.66 -9.14
N GLU A 195 17.29 -13.87 -9.15
CA GLU A 195 18.46 -14.23 -8.35
C GLU A 195 19.73 -13.51 -8.82
N GLU A 196 19.92 -13.37 -10.13
CA GLU A 196 21.01 -12.57 -10.70
C GLU A 196 20.88 -11.10 -10.29
N ALA A 197 19.68 -10.53 -10.42
CA ALA A 197 19.39 -9.17 -9.98
C ALA A 197 19.67 -8.99 -8.48
N LEU A 198 19.26 -9.94 -7.63
CA LEU A 198 19.45 -9.89 -6.18
C LEU A 198 20.94 -9.88 -5.79
N ALA A 199 21.79 -10.55 -6.57
CA ALA A 199 23.24 -10.62 -6.38
C ALA A 199 24.01 -9.45 -7.04
N SER A 200 23.32 -8.52 -7.68
CA SER A 200 23.91 -7.39 -8.41
C SER A 200 23.37 -6.04 -7.91
N GLU A 201 23.74 -4.98 -8.61
CA GLU A 201 23.24 -3.61 -8.44
C GLU A 201 22.60 -3.15 -9.75
N PRO A 202 21.55 -2.29 -9.69
CA PRO A 202 20.96 -1.65 -10.86
C PRO A 202 21.79 -0.48 -11.40
#